data_AF-A0A7J2KSY1-F1
#
_entry.id   AF-A0A7J2KSY1-F1
#
_cell.length_a   1.000
_cell.length_b   1.000
_cell.length_c   1.000
_cell.angle_alpha   90.00
_cell.angle_beta   90.00
_cell.angle_gamma   90.00
#
_symmetry.space_group_name_H-M   'P 1'
#
loop_
_entity.id
_entity.type
_entity.pdbx_description
1 polymer ?
#
loop_
_entity_poly.entity_id
_entity_poly.type
_entity_poly.pdbx_seq_one_letter_code
_entity_poly.pdbx_strand_id
1 'polypeptide(L)' 'MHYAGSSGFLGFRDFGLAFWILVALLVYILISNSRDDEEAIEILNKRFARGEISREEYMMLKREIMAKDSKTE' A
#
# COMPACT_ATOMS: atom_id res chain seq x y z
N MET A 1 15.77 -32.82 -36.68
CA MET A 1 14.62 -32.22 -37.39
C MET A 1 13.89 -31.32 -36.40
N HIS A 2 13.68 -30.07 -36.80
CA HIS A 2 13.10 -29.00 -36.01
C HIS A 2 11.59 -28.85 -36.33
N TYR A 3 10.82 -28.55 -35.27
CA TYR A 3 9.46 -27.98 -35.17
C TYR A 3 8.20 -28.79 -35.58
N ALA A 4 7.32 -29.01 -34.59
CA ALA A 4 5.88 -28.70 -34.59
C ALA A 4 5.27 -29.27 -33.30
N GLY A 5 4.56 -28.59 -32.40
CA GLY A 5 4.12 -27.20 -32.27
C GLY A 5 3.12 -27.22 -31.12
N SER A 6 3.55 -26.92 -29.89
CA SER A 6 2.63 -26.71 -28.76
C SER A 6 2.17 -25.24 -28.76
N SER A 7 1.67 -24.79 -29.90
CA SER A 7 1.33 -23.39 -30.17
C SER A 7 -0.18 -23.18 -30.08
N GLY A 8 -0.80 -23.42 -28.91
CA GLY A 8 -2.24 -23.15 -28.81
C GLY A 8 -2.96 -23.40 -27.47
N PHE A 9 -2.37 -24.09 -26.50
CA PHE A 9 -3.07 -24.43 -25.24
C PHE A 9 -2.61 -23.60 -24.01
N LEU A 10 -1.77 -22.58 -24.22
CA LEU A 10 -1.25 -21.67 -23.18
C LEU A 10 -1.95 -20.29 -23.18
N GLY A 11 -3.10 -20.15 -23.85
CA GLY A 11 -3.76 -18.84 -24.03
C GLY A 11 -4.90 -18.52 -23.06
N PHE A 12 -5.52 -19.54 -22.46
CA PHE A 12 -6.77 -19.33 -21.69
C PHE A 12 -6.69 -19.67 -20.19
N ARG A 13 -5.66 -20.41 -19.75
CA ARG A 13 -5.45 -20.71 -18.32
C ARG A 13 -4.52 -19.71 -17.64
N ASP A 14 -3.53 -19.20 -18.36
CA ASP A 14 -2.51 -18.29 -17.81
C ASP A 14 -2.94 -16.81 -17.83
N PHE A 15 -3.81 -16.41 -18.77
CA PHE A 15 -4.38 -15.05 -18.79
C PHE A 15 -5.26 -14.76 -17.57
N GLY A 16 -6.01 -15.76 -17.08
CA GLY A 16 -6.80 -15.62 -15.86
C GLY A 16 -5.91 -15.39 -14.64
N LEU A 17 -4.85 -16.21 -14.48
CA LEU A 17 -3.90 -16.06 -13.37
C LEU A 17 -3.16 -14.72 -13.42
N ALA A 18 -2.69 -14.30 -14.60
CA ALA A 18 -2.04 -13.01 -14.76
C ALA A 18 -2.98 -11.84 -14.40
N PHE A 19 -4.26 -11.93 -14.81
CA PHE A 19 -5.28 -10.95 -14.44
C PHE A 19 -5.53 -10.93 -12.93
N TRP A 20 -5.70 -12.09 -12.29
CA TRP A 20 -5.88 -12.18 -10.83
C TRP A 20 -4.66 -11.69 -10.04
N ILE A 21 -3.44 -11.97 -10.51
CA ILE A 21 -2.20 -11.45 -9.91
C ILE A 21 -2.15 -9.92 -10.03
N LEU A 22 -2.52 -9.37 -11.19
CA LEU A 22 -2.55 -7.93 -11.41
C LEU A 22 -3.62 -7.24 -10.54
N VAL A 23 -4.81 -7.84 -10.41
CA VAL A 23 -5.86 -7.37 -9.50
C VAL A 23 -5.42 -7.45 -8.04
N ALA A 24 -4.80 -8.55 -7.62
CA ALA A 24 -4.28 -8.69 -6.26
C ALA A 24 -3.17 -7.68 -5.96
N LEU A 25 -2.30 -7.39 -6.93
CA LEU A 25 -1.27 -6.36 -6.82
C LEU A 25 -1.91 -4.96 -6.67
N LEU A 26 -2.93 -4.64 -7.47
CA LEU A 26 -3.64 -3.38 -7.42
C LEU A 26 -4.32 -3.17 -6.06
N VAL A 27 -5.00 -4.20 -5.54
CA VAL A 27 -5.64 -4.19 -4.22
C VAL A 27 -4.61 -4.09 -3.10
N TYR A 28 -3.48 -4.79 -3.22
CA TYR A 28 -2.39 -4.71 -2.24
C TYR A 28 -1.83 -3.29 -2.16
N ILE A 29 -1.57 -2.62 -3.29
CA ILE A 29 -1.10 -1.23 -3.33
C ILE A 29 -2.14 -0.30 -2.70
N LEU A 30 -3.42 -0.48 -3.04
CA LEU A 30 -4.50 0.36 -2.52
C LEU A 30 -4.66 0.23 -0.99
N ILE A 31 -4.55 -0.99 -0.45
CA ILE A 31 -4.64 -1.23 1.01
C ILE A 31 -3.34 -0.84 1.73
N SER A 32 -2.18 -1.02 1.11
CA SER A 32 -0.89 -0.63 1.69
C SER A 32 -0.81 0.88 1.87
N ASN A 33 -1.33 1.66 0.93
CA ASN A 33 -1.30 3.12 1.00
C ASN A 33 -2.19 3.68 2.12
N SER A 34 -3.21 2.94 2.58
CA SER A 34 -4.09 3.36 3.69
C SER A 34 -3.55 2.97 5.07
N ARG A 35 -2.58 2.04 5.13
CA ARG A 35 -2.05 1.54 6.41
C ARG A 35 -0.93 2.41 6.98
N ASP A 36 -0.22 3.15 6.12
CA ASP A 36 0.93 3.96 6.54
C ASP A 36 0.52 5.12 7.46
N ASP A 37 -0.65 5.74 7.25
CA ASP A 37 -1.06 6.92 8.01
C ASP A 37 -1.59 6.57 9.41
N GLU A 38 -2.33 5.46 9.53
CA GLU A 38 -2.82 4.98 10.82
C GLU A 38 -1.66 4.45 11.69
N GLU A 39 -0.68 3.79 11.08
CA GLU A 39 0.56 3.39 11.74
C GLU A 39 1.42 4.62 12.14
N ALA A 40 1.48 5.66 11.30
CA ALA A 40 2.19 6.90 11.63
C ALA A 40 1.59 7.65 12.83
N ILE A 41 0.26 7.74 12.91
CA ILE A 41 -0.44 8.33 14.07
C ILE A 41 -0.21 7.50 15.33
N GLU A 42 -0.23 6.17 15.22
CA GLU A 42 0.03 5.28 16.37
C GLU A 42 1.46 5.44 16.90
N ILE A 43 2.46 5.50 16.01
CA ILE A 43 3.85 5.77 16.38
C ILE A 43 3.97 7.15 17.05
N LEU A 44 3.33 8.17 16.49
CA LEU A 44 3.35 9.53 17.04
C LEU A 44 2.76 9.59 18.46
N ASN A 45 1.62 8.93 18.68
CA ASN A 45 0.99 8.81 20.01
C ASN A 45 1.91 8.11 21.02
N LYS A 46 2.57 7.03 20.60
CA LYS A 46 3.48 6.26 21.45
C LYS A 46 4.67 7.09 21.91
N ARG A 47 5.23 7.93 21.05
CA ARG A 47 6.35 8.84 21.38
C ARG A 47 5.92 9.97 22.30
N PHE A 48 4.74 10.55 22.06
CA PHE A 48 4.17 11.56 22.96
C PHE A 48 3.91 11.00 24.36
N ALA A 49 3.32 9.80 24.47
CA ALA A 49 3.06 9.14 25.75
C ALA A 49 4.35 8.81 26.53
N ARG A 50 5.46 8.58 25.82
CA ARG A 50 6.79 8.38 26.42
C ARG A 50 7.48 9.68 26.82
N GLY A 51 6.93 10.85 26.43
CA GLY A 51 7.56 12.15 26.64
C GLY A 51 8.79 12.37 25.75
N GLU A 52 8.95 11.59 24.67
CA GLU A 52 10.04 11.77 23.70
C GLU A 52 9.86 13.04 22.84
N ILE A 53 8.62 13.54 22.75
CA ILE A 53 8.26 14.74 21.98
C ILE A 53 7.36 15.66 22.82
N SER A 54 7.48 16.96 22.59
CA SER A 54 6.63 17.98 23.20
C SER A 54 5.22 17.99 22.62
N ARG A 55 4.30 18.68 23.30
CA ARG A 55 2.91 18.84 22.84
C ARG A 55 2.84 19.63 21.53
N GLU A 56 3.73 20.61 21.38
CA GLU A 56 3.85 21.46 20.20
C GLU A 56 4.27 20.63 18.98
N GLU A 57 5.30 19.80 19.13
CA GLU A 57 5.78 18.88 18.08
C GLU A 57 4.71 17.86 17.70
N TYR A 58 4.02 17.28 18.69
CA TYR A 58 2.92 16.34 18.45
C TYR A 58 1.79 16.97 17.61
N MET A 59 1.37 18.19 17.94
CA MET A 59 0.29 18.87 17.24
C MET A 59 0.66 19.25 15.79
N MET A 60 1.92 19.66 15.56
CA MET A 60 2.43 19.94 14.22
C MET A 60 2.44 18.69 13.35
N LEU A 61 3.05 17.61 13.83
CA LEU A 61 3.18 16.35 13.10
C LEU A 61 1.81 15.72 12.81
N LYS A 62 0.90 15.73 13.79
CA LYS A 62 -0.46 15.22 13.61
C LYS A 62 -1.21 15.98 12.51
N ARG A 63 -1.06 17.30 12.46
CA ARG A 63 -1.69 18.14 11.43
C ARG A 63 -1.09 17.88 10.05
N GLU A 64 0.22 17.66 9.97
CA GLU A 64 0.90 17.34 8.72
C GLU A 64 0.46 15.99 8.15
N ILE A 65 0.33 14.96 8.99
CA ILE A 65 -0.19 13.64 8.60
C ILE A 65 -1.63 13.76 8.09
N MET A 66 -2.52 14.43 8.83
CA MET A 66 -3.92 14.64 8.41
C MET A 66 -4.05 15.49 7.13
N ALA A 67 -3.16 16.46 6.91
CA ALA A 67 -3.17 17.28 5.71
C ALA A 67 -2.61 16.55 4.47
N LYS A 68 -1.77 15.54 4.67
CA LYS A 68 -1.25 14.69 3.61
C LYS A 68 -2.29 13.68 3.13
N ASP A 69 -3.03 13.10 4.08
CA ASP A 69 -4.18 12.23 3.81
C ASP A 69 -5.21 12.94 2.90
N SER A 70 -5.56 14.19 3.22
CA SER A 70 -6.53 14.99 2.44
C SER A 70 -6.06 15.46 1.06
N LYS A 71 -4.77 15.28 0.69
CA LYS A 71 -4.22 15.68 -0.61
C LYS A 71 -3.97 14.50 -1.56
N THR A 72 -4.27 13.29 -1.10
CA THR A 72 -4.10 12.06 -1.87
C THR A 72 -5.44 11.49 -2.37
N GLU A 73 -6.56 12.15 -2.05
CA GLU A 73 -7.89 11.98 -2.68
C GLU A 73 -8.07 12.80 -3.96
#